data_AF-A0A531LC45-F1
#
_entry.id   AF-A0A531LC45-F1
#
_cell.length_a   1.000
_cell.length_b   1.000
_cell.length_c   1.000
_cell.angle_alpha   90.00
_cell.angle_beta   90.00
_cell.angle_gamma   90.00
#
_symmetry.space_group_name_H-M   'P 1'
#
loop_
_entity.id
_entity.type
_entity.pdbx_description
1 polymer ?
#
loop_
_entity_poly.entity_id
_entity_poly.type
_entity_poly.pdbx_seq_one_letter_code
_entity_poly.pdbx_strand_id
1 'polypeptide(L)'
;MALHDQTRKTASGDSGKAASGDSGKAASGDSGKAASGDSGEIASRLLAWYDAHHRDLPWRIAPRELARGIRPDPYRVWLSEVMLQQTTVEAVKSYFLAFVEKWPDIEALAASPTEDVMKAWAGLGYYSRARNLKACADLVARQGGKFPDTQAGLRELPGVGAYTAAAIAAIAFDQPAAVVDGNVERVV
;
A
#
# COMPACT_ATOMS: atom_id res chain seq x y z
N MET A 1 33.32 -23.86 16.40
CA MET A 1 32.84 -24.22 17.74
C MET A 1 31.55 -25.02 17.54
N ALA A 2 31.71 -26.35 17.51
CA ALA A 2 30.66 -27.32 17.20
C ALA A 2 29.98 -27.79 18.49
N LEU A 3 28.68 -28.09 18.45
CA LEU A 3 27.94 -29.05 19.29
C LEU A 3 26.51 -29.15 18.69
N HIS A 4 26.20 -30.25 17.99
CA HIS A 4 25.46 -31.43 18.48
C HIS A 4 24.00 -31.12 18.88
N ASP A 5 23.02 -31.67 18.16
CA ASP A 5 22.32 -32.90 18.61
C ASP A 5 21.47 -33.51 17.47
N GLN A 6 21.36 -34.83 17.46
CA GLN A 6 20.64 -35.67 16.50
C GLN A 6 19.40 -36.31 17.15
N THR A 7 18.60 -37.00 16.32
CA THR A 7 17.65 -38.10 16.60
C THR A 7 16.20 -37.67 16.95
N ARG A 8 15.10 -38.27 16.46
CA ARG A 8 14.78 -39.51 15.70
C ARG A 8 13.29 -39.40 15.21
N LYS A 9 12.93 -39.94 14.02
CA LYS A 9 12.00 -41.11 13.78
C LYS A 9 10.53 -40.93 14.25
N THR A 10 9.43 -41.19 13.53
CA THR A 10 9.02 -42.30 12.63
C THR A 10 7.73 -41.92 11.85
N ALA A 11 7.49 -42.59 10.72
CA ALA A 11 6.26 -42.57 9.92
C ALA A 11 5.28 -43.74 10.22
N SER A 12 4.08 -43.68 9.61
CA SER A 12 3.05 -44.74 9.41
C SER A 12 2.10 -44.98 10.60
N GLY A 13 0.78 -45.18 10.47
CA GLY A 13 -0.15 -45.31 9.34
C GLY A 13 -1.46 -45.96 9.86
N ASP A 14 -2.46 -46.04 8.98
CA ASP A 14 -3.64 -46.94 9.00
C ASP A 14 -5.00 -46.44 9.53
N SER A 15 -6.02 -47.15 9.04
CA SER A 15 -7.32 -46.77 8.51
C SER A 15 -8.46 -47.22 9.43
N GLY A 16 -9.69 -46.67 9.28
CA GLY A 16 -10.82 -47.24 10.02
C GLY A 16 -12.20 -46.58 9.90
N LYS A 17 -12.90 -46.88 8.79
CA LYS A 17 -14.32 -47.33 8.69
C LYS A 17 -15.50 -46.37 9.03
N ALA A 18 -16.51 -46.49 8.17
CA ALA A 18 -17.77 -45.74 8.06
C ALA A 18 -18.90 -46.17 9.01
N ALA A 19 -19.89 -45.29 9.21
CA ALA A 19 -21.30 -45.62 9.45
C ALA A 19 -22.24 -44.44 9.11
N SER A 20 -23.44 -44.79 8.66
CA SER A 20 -24.50 -44.02 8.02
C SER A 20 -25.72 -43.73 8.93
N GLY A 21 -26.57 -42.78 8.53
CA GLY A 21 -27.95 -42.53 9.03
C GLY A 21 -28.04 -41.28 9.91
N ASP A 22 -29.00 -40.37 9.83
CA ASP A 22 -30.39 -40.42 9.38
C ASP A 22 -30.92 -38.99 9.06
N SER A 23 -32.01 -38.98 8.31
CA SER A 23 -32.83 -37.92 7.76
C SER A 23 -33.52 -37.03 8.82
N GLY A 24 -33.77 -35.75 8.52
CA GLY A 24 -34.81 -35.01 9.26
C GLY A 24 -34.81 -33.49 9.20
N LYS A 25 -35.68 -32.98 8.31
CA LYS A 25 -36.56 -31.81 8.52
C LYS A 25 -36.07 -30.42 8.09
N ALA A 26 -36.80 -29.90 7.10
CA ALA A 26 -36.83 -28.52 6.67
C ALA A 26 -37.43 -27.59 7.76
N ALA A 27 -36.81 -26.43 7.90
CA ALA A 27 -37.40 -25.17 8.38
C ALA A 27 -36.85 -24.08 7.45
N SER A 28 -37.63 -23.63 6.47
CA SER A 28 -38.45 -22.41 6.53
C SER A 28 -37.61 -21.17 6.80
N GLY A 29 -37.50 -20.35 5.74
CA GLY A 29 -36.54 -19.25 5.62
C GLY A 29 -36.60 -18.21 6.74
N ASP A 30 -35.40 -17.71 7.04
CA ASP A 30 -35.23 -16.35 7.49
C ASP A 30 -34.58 -15.58 6.33
N SER A 31 -35.39 -14.72 5.73
CA SER A 31 -34.99 -13.75 4.73
C SER A 31 -33.96 -12.79 5.33
N GLY A 32 -32.69 -13.14 5.18
CA GLY A 32 -31.56 -12.25 5.44
C GLY A 32 -31.64 -11.02 4.56
N LYS A 33 -32.26 -9.95 5.06
CA LYS A 33 -32.29 -8.64 4.42
C LYS A 33 -32.39 -7.54 5.48
N ALA A 34 -31.23 -7.01 5.92
CA ALA A 34 -31.04 -5.61 6.34
C ALA A 34 -29.61 -5.34 6.88
N ALA A 35 -28.57 -5.54 6.07
CA ALA A 35 -27.24 -5.00 6.40
C ALA A 35 -26.45 -4.44 5.21
N SER A 36 -26.92 -4.65 3.98
CA SER A 36 -26.20 -4.21 2.76
C SER A 36 -26.55 -2.80 2.28
N GLY A 37 -27.49 -2.10 2.91
CA GLY A 37 -27.92 -0.76 2.51
C GLY A 37 -27.02 0.37 3.01
N ASP A 38 -26.39 0.21 4.17
CA ASP A 38 -25.74 1.31 4.90
C ASP A 38 -24.30 1.59 4.41
N SER A 39 -23.47 0.55 4.22
CA SER A 39 -22.09 0.73 3.76
C SER A 39 -21.98 1.28 2.33
N GLY A 40 -22.90 0.86 1.44
CA GLY A 40 -22.96 1.38 0.07
C GLY A 40 -23.39 2.84 -0.01
N GLU A 41 -24.29 3.25 0.88
CA GLU A 41 -24.73 4.65 0.98
C GLU A 41 -23.61 5.53 1.55
N ILE A 42 -22.93 5.09 2.62
CA ILE A 42 -21.78 5.80 3.21
C ILE A 42 -20.68 6.01 2.17
N ALA A 43 -20.29 4.93 1.46
CA ALA A 43 -19.26 5.02 0.42
C ALA A 43 -19.65 6.01 -0.67
N SER A 44 -20.88 5.94 -1.17
CA SER A 44 -21.37 6.84 -2.22
C SER A 44 -21.35 8.31 -1.79
N ARG A 45 -21.77 8.60 -0.55
CA ARG A 45 -21.78 9.96 0.00
C ARG A 45 -20.37 10.50 0.24
N LEU A 46 -19.45 9.66 0.73
CA LEU A 46 -18.07 10.04 0.96
C LEU A 46 -17.34 10.33 -0.36
N LEU A 47 -17.56 9.49 -1.39
CA LEU A 47 -16.99 9.69 -2.72
C LEU A 47 -17.55 10.97 -3.36
N ALA A 48 -18.86 11.22 -3.30
CA ALA A 48 -19.45 12.45 -3.81
C ALA A 48 -18.91 13.71 -3.11
N TRP A 49 -18.69 13.63 -1.79
CA TRP A 49 -18.06 14.73 -1.05
C TRP A 49 -16.60 14.93 -1.50
N TYR A 50 -15.82 13.86 -1.68
CA TYR A 50 -14.44 13.92 -2.15
C TYR A 50 -14.35 14.54 -3.55
N ASP A 51 -15.23 14.14 -4.47
CA ASP A 51 -15.27 14.67 -5.83
C ASP A 51 -15.42 16.20 -5.84
N ALA A 52 -16.23 16.74 -4.93
CA ALA A 52 -16.47 18.18 -4.81
C ALA A 52 -15.44 18.94 -3.95
N HIS A 53 -14.79 18.30 -2.97
CA HIS A 53 -13.99 18.99 -1.94
C HIS A 53 -12.54 18.51 -1.80
N HIS A 54 -12.07 17.63 -2.68
CA HIS A 54 -10.66 17.22 -2.67
C HIS A 54 -9.72 18.43 -2.76
N ARG A 55 -8.56 18.30 -2.11
CA ARG A 55 -7.48 19.28 -2.24
C ARG A 55 -6.64 18.96 -3.45
N ASP A 56 -6.27 20.01 -4.19
CA ASP A 56 -5.22 19.95 -5.21
C ASP A 56 -3.86 19.75 -4.54
N LEU A 57 -3.26 18.57 -4.75
CA LEU A 57 -1.95 18.21 -4.22
C LEU A 57 -1.10 17.63 -5.36
N PRO A 58 0.20 17.96 -5.45
CA PRO A 58 1.02 17.66 -6.65
C PRO A 58 1.29 16.17 -6.89
N TRP A 59 1.01 15.32 -5.90
CA TRP A 59 1.08 13.86 -5.99
C TRP A 59 -0.29 13.20 -6.25
N ARG A 60 -1.38 13.96 -6.30
CA ARG A 60 -2.73 13.43 -6.57
C ARG A 60 -3.12 13.65 -8.02
N ILE A 61 -3.92 12.71 -8.52
CA ILE A 61 -4.69 12.87 -9.75
C ILE A 61 -6.09 13.32 -9.33
N ALA A 62 -6.61 14.39 -9.93
CA ALA A 62 -7.94 14.87 -9.60
C ALA A 62 -9.01 13.87 -10.08
N PRO A 63 -10.19 13.78 -9.44
CA PRO A 63 -11.28 12.89 -9.87
C PRO A 63 -11.64 13.04 -11.36
N ARG A 64 -11.66 14.29 -11.86
CA ARG A 64 -11.90 14.60 -13.28
C ARG A 64 -10.84 14.03 -14.23
N GLU A 65 -9.60 13.90 -13.77
CA GLU A 65 -8.49 13.36 -14.54
C GLU A 65 -8.52 11.83 -14.50
N LEU A 66 -8.81 11.25 -13.34
CA LEU A 66 -9.01 9.82 -13.17
C LEU A 66 -10.13 9.30 -14.08
N ALA A 67 -11.25 10.03 -14.14
CA ALA A 67 -12.39 9.77 -15.02
C ALA A 67 -12.04 9.85 -16.52
N ARG A 68 -10.98 10.60 -16.88
CA ARG A 68 -10.45 10.69 -18.25
C ARG A 68 -9.44 9.59 -18.58
N GLY A 69 -9.19 8.66 -17.67
CA GLY A 69 -8.24 7.56 -17.87
C GLY A 69 -6.81 7.88 -17.43
N ILE A 70 -6.54 9.07 -16.88
CA ILE A 70 -5.22 9.36 -16.29
C ILE A 70 -5.10 8.50 -15.03
N ARG A 71 -3.97 7.82 -14.87
CA ARG A 71 -3.71 6.95 -13.71
C ARG A 71 -2.61 7.55 -12.84
N PRO A 72 -2.68 7.39 -11.51
CA PRO A 72 -1.60 7.81 -10.63
C PRO A 72 -0.32 7.03 -10.96
N ASP A 73 0.79 7.73 -11.02
CA ASP A 73 2.11 7.13 -11.19
C ASP A 73 2.57 6.49 -9.87
N PRO A 74 2.87 5.17 -9.83
CA PRO A 74 3.35 4.49 -8.64
C PRO A 74 4.58 5.15 -8.01
N TYR A 75 5.51 5.69 -8.82
CA TYR A 75 6.70 6.39 -8.32
C TYR A 75 6.32 7.63 -7.49
N ARG A 76 5.42 8.46 -8.03
CA ARG A 76 4.94 9.70 -7.39
C ARG A 76 4.11 9.40 -6.14
N VAL A 77 3.24 8.38 -6.21
CA VAL A 77 2.44 7.95 -5.05
C VAL A 77 3.37 7.48 -3.94
N TRP A 78 4.26 6.53 -4.20
CA TRP A 78 5.22 6.02 -3.22
C TRP A 78 6.08 7.12 -2.60
N LEU A 79 6.64 8.01 -3.42
CA LEU A 79 7.46 9.12 -2.95
C LEU A 79 6.69 10.02 -1.97
N SER A 80 5.45 10.38 -2.32
CA SER A 80 4.61 11.22 -1.47
C SER A 80 4.25 10.53 -0.15
N GLU A 81 3.94 9.23 -0.18
CA GLU A 81 3.61 8.44 1.01
C GLU A 81 4.80 8.36 1.96
N VAL A 82 6.02 8.15 1.46
CA VAL A 82 7.23 8.15 2.29
C VAL A 82 7.47 9.55 2.88
N MET A 83 7.29 10.62 2.11
CA MET A 83 7.46 11.99 2.60
C MET A 83 6.43 12.38 3.67
N LEU A 84 5.17 11.97 3.52
CA LEU A 84 4.08 12.32 4.43
C LEU A 84 4.13 11.60 5.78
N GLN A 85 4.97 10.57 5.93
CA GLN A 85 5.21 9.94 7.23
C GLN A 85 5.73 10.98 8.23
N GLN A 86 4.92 11.28 9.26
CA GLN A 86 5.27 12.22 10.33
C GLN A 86 5.72 13.60 9.83
N THR A 87 5.24 14.04 8.66
CA THR A 87 5.55 15.33 8.06
C THR A 87 4.26 15.98 7.56
N THR A 88 4.14 17.30 7.66
CA THR A 88 2.91 18.00 7.27
C THR A 88 2.78 18.11 5.75
N VAL A 89 1.53 18.11 5.26
CA VAL A 89 1.23 18.27 3.82
C VAL A 89 1.89 19.52 3.24
N GLU A 90 1.86 20.64 3.96
CA GLU A 90 2.41 21.90 3.47
C GLU A 90 3.93 21.85 3.30
N ALA A 91 4.65 21.23 4.25
CA ALA A 91 6.09 21.02 4.12
C ALA A 91 6.42 20.09 2.95
N VAL A 92 5.64 19.02 2.73
CA VAL A 92 5.93 18.04 1.68
C VAL A 92 5.76 18.60 0.27
N LYS A 93 4.85 19.57 0.03
CA LYS A 93 4.60 20.12 -1.32
C LYS A 93 5.86 20.59 -2.05
N SER A 94 6.67 21.43 -1.42
CA SER A 94 7.87 21.98 -2.06
C SER A 94 8.96 20.92 -2.27
N TYR A 95 9.17 20.04 -1.29
CA TYR A 95 10.12 18.94 -1.42
C TYR A 95 9.71 17.96 -2.51
N PHE A 96 8.44 17.58 -2.56
CA PHE A 96 7.93 16.68 -3.58
C PHE A 96 8.16 17.23 -4.99
N LEU A 97 7.79 18.50 -5.22
CA LEU A 97 8.00 19.16 -6.51
C LEU A 97 9.47 19.20 -6.90
N ALA A 98 10.36 19.59 -5.99
CA ALA A 98 11.80 19.61 -6.25
C ALA A 98 12.38 18.21 -6.52
N PHE A 99 11.90 17.18 -5.82
CA PHE A 99 12.33 15.80 -6.05
C PHE A 99 11.93 15.30 -7.44
N VAL A 100 10.66 15.47 -7.83
CA VAL A 100 10.19 14.97 -9.14
C VAL A 100 10.68 15.81 -10.31
N GLU A 101 11.08 17.07 -10.07
CA GLU A 101 11.78 17.87 -11.08
C GLU A 101 13.22 17.35 -11.28
N LYS A 102 13.92 17.04 -10.19
CA LYS A 102 15.31 16.56 -10.24
C LYS A 102 15.43 15.11 -10.70
N TRP A 103 14.49 14.28 -10.29
CA TRP A 103 14.42 12.85 -10.58
C TRP A 103 13.00 12.50 -11.01
N PRO A 104 12.70 12.59 -12.32
CA PRO A 104 11.33 12.46 -12.82
C PRO A 104 10.76 11.05 -12.74
N ASP A 105 11.61 10.03 -12.67
CA ASP A 105 11.23 8.62 -12.58
C ASP A 105 12.12 7.84 -11.59
N ILE A 106 11.79 6.56 -11.40
CA ILE A 106 12.46 5.69 -10.45
C ILE A 106 13.91 5.41 -10.88
N GLU A 107 14.17 5.31 -12.18
CA GLU A 107 15.49 5.10 -12.77
C GLU A 107 16.41 6.28 -12.51
N ALA A 108 15.93 7.51 -12.71
CA ALA A 108 16.68 8.73 -12.44
C ALA A 108 17.01 8.85 -10.95
N LEU A 109 16.06 8.54 -10.06
CA LEU A 109 16.31 8.52 -8.62
C LEU A 109 17.32 7.43 -8.24
N ALA A 110 17.22 6.23 -8.82
CA ALA A 110 18.13 5.12 -8.56
C ALA A 110 19.56 5.40 -9.06
N ALA A 111 19.69 6.01 -10.24
CA ALA A 111 20.99 6.37 -10.83
C ALA A 111 21.71 7.49 -10.06
N SER A 112 20.99 8.24 -9.21
CA SER A 112 21.57 9.36 -8.47
C SER A 112 22.53 8.92 -7.36
N PRO A 113 23.55 9.73 -7.04
CA PRO A 113 24.38 9.50 -5.86
C PRO A 113 23.54 9.56 -4.58
N THR A 114 23.75 8.62 -3.66
CA THR A 114 23.05 8.60 -2.36
C THR A 114 23.18 9.94 -1.63
N GLU A 115 24.35 10.57 -1.67
CA GLU A 115 24.58 11.87 -1.06
C GLU A 115 23.67 12.97 -1.60
N ASP A 116 23.31 12.95 -2.88
CA ASP A 116 22.45 13.96 -3.47
C ASP A 116 21.00 13.79 -3.01
N VAL A 117 20.54 12.55 -2.85
CA VAL A 117 19.24 12.23 -2.26
C VAL A 117 19.20 12.68 -0.81
N MET A 118 20.26 12.42 -0.03
CA MET A 118 20.35 12.85 1.36
C MET A 118 20.35 14.38 1.49
N LYS A 119 21.07 15.09 0.61
CA LYS A 119 21.08 16.56 0.55
C LYS A 119 19.69 17.10 0.19
N ALA A 120 19.02 16.53 -0.81
CA ALA A 120 17.67 16.94 -1.20
C ALA A 120 16.62 16.67 -0.11
N TRP A 121 16.82 15.63 0.71
CA TRP A 121 15.94 15.29 1.83
C TRP A 121 16.19 16.13 3.09
N ALA A 122 17.31 16.85 3.15
CA ALA A 122 17.69 17.60 4.34
C ALA A 122 16.59 18.61 4.72
N GLY A 123 16.10 18.51 5.96
CA GLY A 123 14.99 19.33 6.47
C GLY A 123 13.66 18.59 6.64
N LEU A 124 13.44 17.45 5.97
CA LEU A 124 12.25 16.60 6.18
C LEU A 124 12.34 15.72 7.45
N GLY A 125 13.52 15.62 8.06
CA GLY A 125 13.77 14.77 9.22
C GLY A 125 13.75 13.26 8.90
N TYR A 126 13.97 12.44 9.93
CA TYR A 126 13.99 10.96 9.84
C TYR A 126 14.81 10.42 8.66
N TYR A 127 16.12 10.65 8.66
CA TYR A 127 17.05 10.26 7.60
C TYR A 127 17.08 8.76 7.26
N SER A 128 16.54 7.88 8.13
CA SER A 128 16.26 6.49 7.76
C SER A 128 15.30 6.37 6.58
N ARG A 129 14.30 7.26 6.45
CA ARG A 129 13.39 7.32 5.31
C ARG A 129 14.13 7.60 4.01
N ALA A 130 15.03 8.59 3.99
CA ALA A 130 15.84 8.90 2.81
C ALA A 130 16.73 7.73 2.38
N ARG A 131 17.35 7.04 3.35
CA ARG A 131 18.18 5.85 3.07
C ARG A 131 17.34 4.71 2.51
N ASN A 132 16.18 4.43 3.09
CA ASN A 132 15.27 3.40 2.60
C ASN A 132 14.67 3.78 1.24
N LEU A 133 14.35 5.06 1.02
CA LEU A 133 13.89 5.59 -0.26
C LEU A 133 14.91 5.26 -1.36
N LYS A 134 16.19 5.58 -1.12
CA LYS A 134 17.25 5.28 -2.09
C LYS A 134 17.42 3.77 -2.30
N ALA A 135 17.47 2.98 -1.22
CA ALA A 135 17.60 1.54 -1.33
C ALA A 135 16.44 0.88 -2.09
N CYS A 136 15.21 1.36 -1.89
CA CYS A 136 14.02 0.94 -2.61
C CYS A 136 14.10 1.31 -4.09
N ALA A 137 14.46 2.56 -4.42
CA ALA A 137 14.65 2.98 -5.80
C ALA A 137 15.66 2.09 -6.54
N ASP A 138 16.79 1.80 -5.89
CA ASP A 138 17.82 0.94 -6.46
C ASP A 138 17.33 -0.50 -6.67
N LEU A 139 16.47 -1.01 -5.79
CA LEU A 139 15.89 -2.34 -5.96
C LEU A 139 14.88 -2.38 -7.10
N VAL A 140 13.96 -1.41 -7.16
CA VAL A 140 12.92 -1.33 -8.20
C VAL A 140 13.56 -1.15 -9.58
N ALA A 141 14.55 -0.26 -9.71
CA ALA A 141 15.28 -0.08 -10.96
C ALA A 141 15.98 -1.39 -11.41
N ARG A 142 16.59 -2.13 -10.47
CA ARG A 142 17.20 -3.45 -10.75
C ARG A 142 16.18 -4.52 -11.16
N GLN A 143 14.92 -4.37 -10.77
CA GLN A 143 13.82 -5.26 -11.15
C GLN A 143 13.07 -4.79 -12.41
N GLY A 144 13.67 -3.89 -13.20
CA GLY A 144 13.12 -3.42 -14.46
C GLY A 144 12.26 -2.17 -14.36
N GLY A 145 12.43 -1.37 -13.29
CA GLY A 145 11.83 -0.04 -13.17
C GLY A 145 10.34 -0.03 -12.83
N LYS A 146 9.76 -1.19 -12.52
CA LYS A 146 8.32 -1.32 -12.24
C LYS A 146 8.08 -1.69 -10.79
N PHE A 147 7.23 -0.91 -10.13
CA PHE A 147 6.72 -1.27 -8.82
C PHE A 147 5.84 -2.54 -8.93
N PRO A 148 5.92 -3.46 -7.95
CA PRO A 148 4.96 -4.54 -7.84
C PRO A 148 3.54 -3.96 -7.71
N ASP A 149 2.57 -4.58 -8.39
CA ASP A 149 1.16 -4.17 -8.40
C ASP A 149 0.34 -4.84 -7.29
N THR A 150 0.96 -5.72 -6.51
CA THR A 150 0.33 -6.40 -5.36
C THR A 150 0.84 -5.83 -4.05
N GLN A 151 -0.04 -5.74 -3.05
CA GLN A 151 0.33 -5.32 -1.69
C GLN A 151 1.43 -6.22 -1.10
N ALA A 152 1.39 -7.53 -1.36
CA ALA A 152 2.42 -8.45 -0.90
C ALA A 152 3.79 -8.12 -1.51
N GLY A 153 3.87 -7.92 -2.84
CA GLY A 153 5.12 -7.54 -3.50
C GLY A 153 5.65 -6.19 -3.03
N LEU A 154 4.77 -5.21 -2.82
CA LEU A 154 5.15 -3.89 -2.32
C LEU A 154 5.78 -3.96 -0.91
N ARG A 155 5.34 -4.88 -0.04
CA ARG A 155 5.88 -5.03 1.32
C ARG A 155 7.31 -5.57 1.37
N GLU A 156 7.77 -6.21 0.30
CA GLU A 156 9.15 -6.68 0.19
C GLU A 156 10.14 -5.53 -0.12
N LEU A 157 9.63 -4.34 -0.46
CA LEU A 157 10.46 -3.19 -0.78
C LEU A 157 11.01 -2.51 0.49
N PRO A 158 12.28 -2.05 0.47
CA PRO A 158 12.90 -1.36 1.60
C PRO A 158 12.08 -0.17 2.12
N GLY A 159 11.75 -0.20 3.41
CA GLY A 159 11.01 0.88 4.07
C GLY A 159 9.51 0.96 3.73
N VAL A 160 8.98 0.00 2.97
CA VAL A 160 7.55 -0.06 2.65
C VAL A 160 6.83 -0.96 3.66
N GLY A 161 6.17 -0.32 4.63
CA GLY A 161 5.33 -0.99 5.62
C GLY A 161 3.93 -1.35 5.12
N ALA A 162 3.13 -2.01 5.97
CA ALA A 162 1.78 -2.46 5.62
C ALA A 162 0.87 -1.32 5.11
N TYR A 163 0.91 -0.16 5.76
CA TYR A 163 0.17 1.03 5.35
C TYR A 163 0.60 1.51 3.96
N THR A 164 1.89 1.80 3.76
CA THR A 164 2.40 2.33 2.49
C THR A 164 2.18 1.35 1.33
N ALA A 165 2.33 0.04 1.57
CA ALA A 165 2.00 -0.97 0.58
C ALA A 165 0.51 -0.96 0.20
N ALA A 166 -0.39 -0.86 1.19
CA ALA A 166 -1.83 -0.76 0.93
C ALA A 166 -2.18 0.53 0.17
N ALA A 167 -1.58 1.66 0.55
CA ALA A 167 -1.81 2.95 -0.08
C ALA A 167 -1.40 2.93 -1.56
N ILE A 168 -0.20 2.41 -1.88
CA ILE A 168 0.27 2.29 -3.26
C ILE A 168 -0.62 1.32 -4.05
N ALA A 169 -0.94 0.15 -3.48
CA ALA A 169 -1.81 -0.84 -4.12
C ALA A 169 -3.19 -0.26 -4.47
N ALA A 170 -3.81 0.46 -3.55
CA ALA A 170 -5.12 1.08 -3.76
C ALA A 170 -5.05 2.26 -4.74
N ILE A 171 -4.10 3.18 -4.56
CA ILE A 171 -4.08 4.44 -5.32
C ILE A 171 -3.52 4.24 -6.73
N ALA A 172 -2.39 3.54 -6.85
CA ALA A 172 -1.67 3.44 -8.14
C ALA A 172 -2.15 2.24 -8.98
N PHE A 173 -2.66 1.19 -8.32
CA PHE A 173 -3.01 -0.08 -8.99
C PHE A 173 -4.48 -0.48 -8.82
N ASP A 174 -5.31 0.39 -8.24
CA ASP A 174 -6.76 0.20 -8.06
C ASP A 174 -7.13 -1.12 -7.37
N GLN A 175 -6.25 -1.58 -6.47
CA GLN A 175 -6.48 -2.81 -5.71
C GLN A 175 -7.39 -2.55 -4.50
N PRO A 176 -8.30 -3.47 -4.14
CA PRO A 176 -9.14 -3.34 -2.96
C PRO A 176 -8.33 -3.62 -1.68
N ALA A 177 -7.46 -2.67 -1.30
CA ALA A 177 -6.62 -2.74 -0.11
C ALA A 177 -7.11 -1.74 0.95
N ALA A 178 -7.26 -2.20 2.19
CA ALA A 178 -7.65 -1.34 3.31
C ALA A 178 -6.46 -0.47 3.77
N VAL A 179 -6.60 0.84 3.60
CA VAL A 179 -5.60 1.84 4.01
C VAL A 179 -6.07 2.47 5.32
N VAL A 180 -5.44 2.11 6.43
CA VAL A 180 -5.81 2.61 7.77
C VAL A 180 -4.63 3.37 8.37
N ASP A 181 -4.83 4.67 8.61
CA ASP A 181 -3.94 5.52 9.40
C ASP A 181 -4.71 6.13 10.60
N GLY A 182 -4.01 6.90 11.42
CA GLY A 182 -4.63 7.61 12.55
C GLY A 182 -5.68 8.66 12.14
N ASN A 183 -5.82 9.00 10.84
CA ASN A 183 -6.92 9.85 10.38
C ASN A 183 -8.17 9.02 10.11
N VAL A 184 -8.02 7.86 9.46
CA VAL A 184 -9.11 6.89 9.25
C VAL A 184 -9.64 6.40 10.60
N GLU A 185 -8.74 6.03 11.53
CA GLU A 185 -9.11 5.60 12.90
C GLU A 185 -9.87 6.66 13.70
N ARG A 186 -9.74 7.95 13.35
CA ARG A 186 -10.46 9.04 14.04
C ARG A 186 -11.90 9.20 13.53
N VAL A 187 -12.19 8.72 12.33
CA VAL A 187 -13.48 8.92 11.66
C VAL A 187 -14.43 7.75 11.91
N VAL A 188 -13.90 6.54 12.05
CA VAL A 188 -14.64 5.29 12.32
C VAL A 188 -14.87 5.11 13.82
#